data_AF-A0A0D2XMI9-F1
#
_entry.id   AF-A0A0D2XMI9-F1
#
_cell.length_a   1.000
_cell.length_b   1.000
_cell.length_c   1.000
_cell.angle_alpha   90.00
_cell.angle_beta   90.00
_cell.angle_gamma   90.00
#
_symmetry.space_group_name_H-M   'P 1'
#
loop_
_entity.id
_entity.type
_entity.pdbx_description
1 polymer ?
#
loop_
_entity_poly.entity_id
_entity_poly.type
_entity_poly.pdbx_seq_one_letter_code
_entity_poly.pdbx_strand_id
1 'polypeptide(L)' 'MVCSKDPKADVKTPLRSWTKEEEDAKCRYYSAEIHKASFVLPKFAQKALE' A
#
# COMPACT_ATOMS: atom_id res chain seq x y z
N MET A 1 -2.34 -3.91 -10.72
CA MET A 1 -1.96 -5.31 -10.44
C MET A 1 -0.59 -5.28 -9.78
N VAL A 2 -0.45 -5.79 -8.56
CA VAL A 2 0.83 -5.85 -7.83
C VAL A 2 1.11 -7.31 -7.51
N CYS A 3 2.28 -7.81 -7.89
CA CYS A 3 2.66 -9.21 -7.72
C CYS A 3 4.09 -9.31 -7.18
N SER A 4 4.39 -10.36 -6.43
CA SER A 4 5.74 -10.70 -5.96
C SER A 4 6.07 -12.13 -6.36
N LYS A 5 7.35 -12.39 -6.65
CA LYS A 5 7.87 -13.76 -6.83
C LYS A 5 8.21 -14.42 -5.48
N ASP A 6 8.41 -13.62 -4.44
CA ASP A 6 8.63 -14.13 -3.09
C ASP A 6 7.28 -14.52 -2.46
N PRO A 7 7.06 -15.81 -2.13
CA PRO A 7 5.81 -16.27 -1.54
C PRO A 7 5.54 -15.70 -0.14
N LYS A 8 6.54 -15.13 0.54
CA LYS A 8 6.41 -14.54 1.88
C LYS A 8 6.14 -13.04 1.86
N ALA A 9 6.13 -12.40 0.68
CA ALA A 9 5.98 -10.96 0.59
C ALA A 9 4.53 -10.53 0.86
N ASP A 10 4.33 -9.70 1.88
CA ASP A 10 3.08 -8.97 2.08
C ASP A 10 3.14 -7.64 1.31
N VAL A 11 2.54 -7.62 0.11
CA VAL A 11 2.50 -6.41 -0.73
C VAL A 11 1.54 -5.33 -0.23
N LYS A 12 0.71 -5.62 0.78
CA LYS A 12 -0.22 -4.65 1.38
C LYS A 12 0.45 -3.77 2.42
N THR A 13 1.56 -4.24 2.97
CA THR A 13 2.33 -3.53 4.01
C THR A 13 3.66 -3.08 3.43
N PRO A 14 3.96 -1.76 3.43
CA PRO A 14 5.24 -1.28 2.93
C PRO A 14 6.37 -1.78 3.84
N LEU A 15 7.32 -2.52 3.28
CA LEU A 15 8.52 -3.01 3.99
C LEU A 15 9.46 -1.87 4.41
N ARG A 16 9.45 -0.77 3.65
CA ARG A 16 10.26 0.43 3.90
C ARG A 16 9.33 1.63 4.04
N SER A 17 9.58 2.45 5.05
CA SER A 17 8.88 3.70 5.31
C SER A 17 9.89 4.81 5.57
N TRP A 18 9.50 6.04 5.29
CA TRP A 18 10.26 7.23 5.65
C TRP A 18 9.73 7.81 6.97
N THR A 19 10.43 8.81 7.52
CA THR A 19 9.81 9.66 8.55
C THR A 19 8.76 10.56 7.91
N LYS A 20 7.84 11.10 8.72
CA LYS A 20 6.75 11.94 8.24
C LYS A 20 7.26 13.18 7.48
N GLU A 21 8.34 13.78 7.97
CA GLU A 21 8.95 14.97 7.37
C GLU A 21 9.58 14.64 6.01
N GLU A 22 10.19 13.46 5.88
CA GLU A 22 10.74 12.99 4.62
C GLU A 22 9.64 12.63 3.60
N GLU A 23 8.52 12.06 4.06
CA GLU A 23 7.35 11.80 3.21
C GLU A 23 6.77 13.09 2.67
N ASP A 24 6.54 14.11 3.51
CA ASP A 24 6.01 15.41 3.09
C ASP A 24 6.94 16.14 2.11
N ALA A 25 8.26 15.98 2.26
CA ALA A 25 9.24 16.60 1.37
C ALA A 25 9.37 15.89 0.01
N LYS A 26 9.31 14.56 -0.02
CA LYS A 26 9.58 13.75 -1.22
C LYS A 26 8.31 13.36 -1.98
N CYS A 27 7.19 13.22 -1.29
CA CYS A 27 5.96 12.66 -1.83
C CYS A 27 4.82 13.68 -1.76
N ARG A 28 4.09 13.84 -2.87
CA ARG A 28 2.92 14.73 -2.93
C ARG A 28 1.61 14.07 -2.50
N TYR A 29 1.61 12.74 -2.38
CA TYR A 29 0.40 11.94 -2.17
C TYR A 29 0.68 10.63 -1.46
N TYR A 30 1.79 9.98 -1.81
CA TYR A 30 2.16 8.70 -1.19
C TYR A 30 2.62 8.91 0.25
N SER A 31 2.10 8.08 1.16
CA SER A 31 2.63 7.85 2.51
C SER A 31 2.51 6.36 2.83
N ALA A 32 3.24 5.88 3.84
CA ALA A 32 3.10 4.50 4.30
C ALA A 32 1.65 4.16 4.74
N GLU A 33 0.88 5.16 5.20
CA GLU A 33 -0.53 5.01 5.57
C GLU A 33 -1.43 4.90 4.34
N ILE A 34 -1.24 5.79 3.34
CA ILE A 34 -2.00 5.74 2.07
C ILE A 34 -1.74 4.44 1.33
N HIS A 35 -0.50 3.90 1.37
CA HIS A 35 -0.19 2.59 0.81
C HIS A 35 -1.12 1.51 1.37
N LYS A 36 -1.19 1.38 2.70
CA LYS A 36 -2.00 0.36 3.38
C LYS A 36 -3.48 0.55 3.07
N ALA A 37 -3.96 1.79 3.13
CA ALA A 37 -5.35 2.13 2.83
C ALA A 37 -5.74 1.81 1.37
N SER A 38 -4.80 1.91 0.42
CA SER A 38 -5.06 1.64 -1.00
C SER A 38 -5.42 0.18 -1.29
N PHE A 39 -5.10 -0.75 -0.37
CA PHE A 39 -5.52 -2.15 -0.47
C PHE A 39 -6.85 -2.46 0.22
N VAL A 40 -7.47 -1.47 0.88
CA VAL A 40 -8.81 -1.58 1.45
C VAL A 40 -9.82 -1.16 0.38
N LEU A 41 -10.53 -2.15 -0.16
CA LEU A 41 -11.47 -1.93 -1.25
C LEU A 41 -12.89 -1.73 -0.72
N PRO A 42 -13.74 -0.98 -1.45
CA PRO A 42 -15.18 -0.97 -1.19
C PRO A 42 -15.76 -2.39 -1.28
N LYS A 43 -16.82 -2.66 -0.50
CA LYS A 43 -17.42 -4.00 -0.38
C LYS A 43 -17.76 -4.66 -1.72
N PHE A 44 -18.27 -3.88 -2.68
CA PHE A 44 -18.63 -4.43 -3.99
C PHE A 44 -17.40 -4.90 -4.78
N ALA A 45 -16.30 -4.16 -4.72
CA ALA A 45 -15.07 -4.49 -5.44
C ALA A 45 -14.34 -5.65 -4.76
N GLN A 46 -14.36 -5.68 -3.42
CA GLN A 46 -13.84 -6.81 -2.65
C GLN A 46 -14.57 -8.11 -3.04
N LYS A 47 -15.91 -8.10 -3.07
CA LYS A 47 -16.71 -9.27 -3.45
C LYS A 47 -16.46 -9.75 -4.89
N ALA A 48 -16.10 -8.84 -5.80
CA ALA A 48 -15.82 -9.18 -7.20
C ALA A 48 -14.41 -9.75 -7.43
N LEU A 49 -13.51 -9.61 -6.45
CA LEU A 49 -12.10 -10.02 -6.53
C LEU A 49 -11.76 -11.17 -5.57
N GLU A 50 -12.71 -11.61 -4.76
CA GLU A 50 -12.69 -12.90 -4.04
C GLU A 50 -12.93 -14.07 -5.01
#